data_AF-S4PA77-F1
#
_entry.id   AF-S4PA77-F1
#
_cell.length_a   1.000
_cell.length_b   1.000
_cell.length_c   1.000
_cell.angle_alpha   90.00
_cell.angle_beta   90.00
_cell.angle_gamma   90.00
#
_symmetry.space_group_name_H-M   'P 1'
#
loop_
_entity.id
_entity.type
_entity.pdbx_description
1 polymer ?
#
loop_
_entity_poly.entity_id
_entity_poly.type
_entity_poly.pdbx_seq_one_letter_code
_entity_poly.pdbx_strand_id
1 'polypeptide(L)' 'EHTAWLVMEYCVGSASDIIEVHKRPLREEEIAAICEGVVCGLSYLHSLGRIHRDIKAGNILLTELGTVKLA' A
#
# COMPACT_ATOMS: atom_id res chain seq x y z
N GLU A 1 15.94 -12.86 24.26
CA GLU A 1 14.53 -13.22 24.46
C GLU A 1 13.59 -12.01 24.28
N HIS A 2 13.71 -11.24 23.20
CA HIS A 2 12.77 -10.14 22.93
C HIS A 2 12.36 -10.16 21.45
N THR A 3 11.21 -10.74 21.16
CA THR A 3 10.58 -10.73 19.85
C THR A 3 9.24 -10.02 19.97
N ALA A 4 9.00 -9.03 19.12
CA ALA A 4 7.70 -8.37 19.01
C ALA A 4 6.95 -8.91 17.80
N TRP A 5 5.66 -9.16 17.97
CA TRP A 5 4.77 -9.61 16.91
C TRP A 5 3.69 -8.55 16.70
N LEU A 6 3.46 -8.18 15.44
CA LEU A 6 2.40 -7.25 15.04
C LEU A 6 1.37 -8.06 14.25
N VAL A 7 0.12 -8.04 14.71
CA VAL A 7 -1.01 -8.67 14.02
C VAL A 7 -1.82 -7.56 13.35
N MET A 8 -1.97 -7.66 12.04
CA MET A 8 -2.68 -6.70 11.20
C MET A 8 -3.66 -7.46 10.29
N GLU A 9 -4.53 -6.72 9.62
CA GLU A 9 -5.39 -7.31 8.59
C GLU A 9 -4.55 -7.91 7.44
N TYR A 10 -5.09 -8.95 6.82
CA TYR A 10 -4.44 -9.58 5.68
C TYR A 10 -4.62 -8.74 4.41
N CYS A 11 -3.51 -8.49 3.72
CA CYS A 11 -3.48 -7.92 2.37
C CYS A 11 -2.91 -8.97 1.42
N VAL A 12 -3.45 -9.06 0.20
CA VAL A 12 -3.06 -10.07 -0.79
C VAL A 12 -1.62 -9.91 -1.28
N GLY A 13 -1.09 -8.70 -1.18
CA GLY A 13 0.27 -8.35 -1.56
C GLY A 13 0.46 -6.84 -1.66
N SER A 14 1.68 -6.46 -1.98
CA SER A 14 2.06 -5.09 -2.31
C SER A 14 1.90 -4.79 -3.80
N ALA A 15 1.88 -3.50 -4.16
CA ALA A 15 1.90 -3.08 -5.55
C ALA A 15 3.16 -3.60 -6.29
N SER A 16 4.28 -3.76 -5.57
CA SER A 16 5.49 -4.40 -6.12
C SER A 16 5.25 -5.86 -6.51
N ASP A 17 4.57 -6.63 -5.65
CA ASP A 17 4.28 -8.05 -5.88
C ASP A 17 3.38 -8.23 -7.12
N ILE A 18 2.40 -7.34 -7.31
CA ILE A 18 1.49 -7.38 -8.47
C ILE A 18 2.28 -7.18 -9.77
N ILE A 19 3.19 -6.21 -9.80
CA ILE A 19 4.03 -5.94 -10.98
C ILE A 19 4.92 -7.15 -11.29
N GLU A 20 5.50 -7.76 -10.26
CA GLU A 20 6.38 -8.92 -10.40
C GLU A 20 5.62 -10.15 -10.91
N VAL A 21 4.45 -10.44 -10.35
CA VAL A 21 3.64 -11.61 -10.70
C VAL A 21 3.06 -11.52 -12.11
N HIS A 22 2.49 -10.37 -12.48
CA HIS A 22 1.85 -10.22 -13.79
C HIS A 22 2.85 -10.04 -14.94
N LYS A 23 4.12 -9.73 -14.64
CA LYS A 23 5.20 -9.50 -15.63
C LYS A 23 4.81 -8.51 -16.74
N ARG A 24 3.92 -7.58 -16.42
CA ARG A 24 3.47 -6.51 -17.31
C ARG A 24 3.33 -5.21 -16.51
N PRO A 25 3.50 -4.05 -17.16
CA PRO A 25 3.16 -2.78 -16.53
C PRO A 25 1.69 -2.74 -16.12
N LEU A 26 1.41 -2.03 -15.03
CA LEU A 26 0.04 -1.68 -14.65
C LEU A 26 -0.56 -0.76 -15.71
N ARG A 27 -1.87 -0.85 -15.90
CA ARG A 27 -2.62 0.09 -16.73
C ARG A 27 -2.78 1.41 -16.00
N GLU A 28 -2.92 2.50 -16.74
CA GLU A 28 -3.13 3.84 -16.16
C GLU A 28 -4.34 3.89 -15.20
N GLU A 29 -5.40 3.14 -15.49
CA GLU A 29 -6.57 3.01 -14.59
C GLU A 29 -6.21 2.36 -13.24
N GLU A 30 -5.34 1.34 -13.27
CA GLU A 30 -4.89 0.63 -12.06
C GLU A 30 -3.93 1.53 -11.26
N ILE A 31 -3.04 2.25 -11.94
CA ILE A 31 -2.15 3.24 -11.32
C ILE A 31 -2.96 4.35 -10.66
N ALA A 32 -3.97 4.88 -11.35
CA ALA A 32 -4.82 5.94 -10.84
C ALA A 32 -5.56 5.51 -9.56
N ALA A 33 -6.14 4.30 -9.55
CA ALA A 33 -6.81 3.74 -8.38
C ALA A 33 -5.85 3.56 -7.19
N ILE A 34 -4.62 3.09 -7.45
CA ILE A 34 -3.59 2.97 -6.41
C ILE A 34 -3.21 4.36 -5.86
N CYS A 35 -2.95 5.32 -6.74
CA CYS A 35 -2.58 6.68 -6.38
C CYS A 35 -3.67 7.38 -5.56
N GLU A 36 -4.94 7.22 -5.91
CA GLU A 36 -6.06 7.76 -5.14
C GLU A 36 -6.01 7.26 -3.69
N GLY A 37 -5.93 5.95 -3.49
CA GLY A 37 -5.86 5.36 -2.15
C GLY A 37 -4.63 5.81 -1.35
N VAL A 38 -3.46 5.89 -1.99
CA VAL A 38 -2.23 6.40 -1.37
C VAL A 38 -2.39 7.85 -0.92
N VAL A 39 -2.92 8.72 -1.78
CA VAL A 39 -3.10 10.14 -1.46
C VAL A 39 -4.14 10.32 -0.36
N CYS A 40 -5.23 9.54 -0.34
CA CYS A 40 -6.19 9.54 0.77
C CYS A 40 -5.52 9.14 2.10
N GLY A 41 -4.73 8.06 2.11
CA GLY A 41 -4.01 7.62 3.31
C GLY A 41 -2.98 8.65 3.80
N LEU A 42 -2.23 9.25 2.88
CA LEU A 42 -1.26 10.31 3.20
C LEU A 42 -1.95 11.58 3.71
N SER A 43 -3.06 11.99 3.08
CA SER A 43 -3.85 13.13 3.53
C SER A 43 -4.32 12.94 4.97
N TYR A 44 -4.81 11.74 5.31
CA TYR A 44 -5.16 11.39 6.68
C TYR A 44 -3.96 11.48 7.63
N LEU A 45 -2.82 10.83 7.31
CA LEU A 45 -1.62 10.89 8.16
C LEU A 45 -1.12 12.33 8.36
N HIS A 46 -1.09 13.12 7.31
CA HIS A 46 -0.64 14.51 7.34
C HIS A 46 -1.58 15.40 8.15
N SER A 47 -2.89 15.15 8.13
CA SER A 47 -3.84 15.85 9.02
C SER A 47 -3.56 15.64 10.51
N LEU A 48 -2.88 14.53 10.85
CA LEU A 48 -2.43 14.20 12.21
C LEU A 48 -0.99 14.66 12.48
N GLY A 49 -0.35 15.39 11.55
CA GLY A 49 1.05 15.82 11.67
C GLY A 49 2.06 14.69 11.57
N ARG A 50 1.69 13.52 11.02
CA ARG A 50 2.56 12.34 10.89
C ARG A 50 3.08 12.19 9.48
N ILE A 51 4.39 11.99 9.33
CA ILE A 51 5.01 11.71 8.03
C ILE A 51 5.32 10.21 7.95
N HIS A 52 4.84 9.55 6.91
CA HIS A 52 5.08 8.11 6.71
C HIS A 52 6.56 7.77 6.47
N ARG A 53 7.26 8.61 5.69
CA ARG A 53 8.70 8.52 5.38
C ARG A 53 9.20 7.30 4.58
N ASP A 54 8.36 6.32 4.27
CA ASP A 54 8.77 5.13 3.51
C ASP A 54 7.70 4.75 2.47
N ILE A 55 7.36 5.70 1.60
CA ILE A 55 6.41 5.47 0.50
C ILE A 55 7.16 4.87 -0.68
N LYS A 56 6.80 3.63 -1.01
CA LYS A 56 7.33 2.83 -2.12
C LYS A 56 6.34 1.72 -2.47
N ALA A 57 6.45 1.14 -3.67
CA ALA A 57 5.54 0.09 -4.13
C ALA A 57 5.43 -1.11 -3.17
N GLY A 58 6.50 -1.48 -2.47
CA GLY A 58 6.49 -2.56 -1.47
C GLY A 58 5.69 -2.26 -0.19
N ASN A 59 5.41 -1.00 0.10
CA ASN A 59 4.63 -0.57 1.28
C ASN A 59 3.21 -0.11 0.90
N ILE A 60 2.81 -0.28 -0.36
CA ILE A 60 1.46 -0.03 -0.83
C ILE A 60 0.78 -1.38 -0.93
N LEU A 61 -0.01 -1.73 0.08
CA LEU A 61 -0.68 -3.02 0.19
C LEU A 61 -2.07 -2.96 -0.42
N LEU A 62 -2.53 -4.09 -0.94
CA LEU A 62 -3.87 -4.25 -1.52
C LEU A 62 -4.62 -5.36 -0.80
N THR A 63 -5.89 -5.12 -0.49
CA THR A 63 -6.80 -6.14 0.02
C THR A 63 -7.41 -6.96 -1.13
N GLU A 64 -8.06 -8.08 -0.82
CA GLU A 64 -8.83 -8.87 -1.80
C GLU A 64 -9.94 -8.06 -2.49
N LEU A 65 -10.44 -7.00 -1.81
CA LEU A 65 -11.46 -6.09 -2.32
C LEU A 65 -10.87 -4.92 -3.12
N GLY A 66 -9.55 -4.91 -3.37
CA GLY A 66 -8.87 -3.84 -4.10
C GLY A 66 -8.68 -2.55 -3.29
N THR A 67 -8.85 -2.59 -1.95
CA THR A 67 -8.60 -1.42 -1.11
C THR A 67 -7.09 -1.24 -0.93
N VAL A 68 -6.61 -0.01 -1.13
CA VAL A 68 -5.21 0.37 -0.94
C VAL A 68 -4.95 0.70 0.53
N LYS A 69 -3.84 0.21 1.08
CA LYS A 69 -3.38 0.48 2.44
C LYS A 69 -1.89 0.81 2.45
N LEU A 70 -1.51 1.71 3.36
CA LEU A 70 -0.12 2.08 3.60
C LEU A 70 0.42 1.23 4.76
N ALA A 71 1.58 0.58 4.56
CA ALA A 71 2.23 -0.28 5.54
C ALA A 71 3.10 0.47 6.55
#